data_AF-A0A7J3QWZ3-F1
#
_entry.id   AF-A0A7J3QWZ3-F1
#
_cell.length_a   1.000
_cell.length_b   1.000
_cell.length_c   1.000
_cell.angle_alpha   90.00
_cell.angle_beta   90.00
_cell.angle_gamma   90.00
#
_symmetry.space_group_name_H-M   'P 1'
#
loop_
_entity.id
_entity.type
_entity.pdbx_description
1 polymer ?
#
loop_
_entity_poly.entity_id
_entity_poly.type
_entity_poly.pdbx_seq_one_letter_code
_entity_poly.pdbx_strand_id
1 'polypeptide(L)'
;MKELVESSGLEVAYKEIDVVTTGTFGAMCSSGAVINIGHTDPPIKIHRAWINDVEVAHTGAAVDLYIGATQMSETKPFEYGGGHVIEDLIKGKEVELRAIAYGTDCYPLTRLETTLTKDD
;
A
#
# COMPACT_ATOMS: atom_id res chain seq x y z
N MET A 1 20.66 -3.83 7.14
CA MET A 1 20.76 -5.08 6.34
C MET A 1 22.20 -5.60 6.25
N LYS A 2 23.17 -4.83 5.72
CA LYS A 2 24.56 -5.29 5.57
C LYS A 2 25.18 -5.87 6.86
N GLU A 3 25.13 -5.12 7.96
CA GLU A 3 25.71 -5.57 9.24
C GLU A 3 25.02 -6.82 9.82
N LEU A 4 23.70 -6.95 9.62
CA LEU A 4 22.93 -8.12 10.08
C LEU A 4 23.24 -9.36 9.24
N VAL A 5 23.40 -9.18 7.93
CA VAL A 5 23.86 -10.25 7.02
C VAL A 5 25.29 -10.67 7.35
N GLU A 6 26.18 -9.72 7.63
CA GLU A 6 27.58 -9.98 7.99
C GLU A 6 27.73 -10.71 9.33
N SER A 7 26.84 -10.44 10.29
CA SER A 7 26.88 -11.05 11.64
C SER A 7 26.09 -12.34 11.78
N SER A 8 24.93 -12.44 11.14
CA SER A 8 23.93 -13.50 11.41
C SER A 8 23.56 -14.32 10.16
N GLY A 9 24.12 -13.98 9.01
CA GLY A 9 23.85 -14.66 7.74
C GLY A 9 22.57 -14.19 7.06
N LEU A 10 22.46 -14.56 5.78
CA LEU A 10 21.39 -14.10 4.90
C LEU A 10 20.01 -14.57 5.37
N GLU A 11 19.87 -15.86 5.71
CA GLU A 11 18.58 -16.44 6.12
C GLU A 11 17.98 -15.78 7.36
N VAL A 12 18.80 -15.52 8.39
CA VAL A 12 18.34 -14.86 9.62
C VAL A 12 17.96 -13.42 9.33
N ALA A 13 18.79 -12.70 8.56
CA ALA A 13 18.52 -11.33 8.22
C ALA A 13 17.20 -11.16 7.43
N TYR A 14 16.88 -12.09 6.53
CA TYR A 14 15.59 -12.09 5.82
C TYR A 14 14.40 -12.45 6.70
N LYS A 15 14.62 -13.17 7.80
CA LYS A 15 13.56 -13.54 8.74
C LYS A 15 13.21 -12.41 9.71
N GLU A 16 14.15 -11.52 9.99
CA GLU A 16 13.98 -10.45 10.99
C GLU A 16 13.81 -9.05 10.37
N ILE A 17 14.10 -8.88 9.08
CA ILE A 17 13.94 -7.59 8.41
C ILE A 17 12.61 -7.57 7.65
N ASP A 18 11.62 -6.88 8.21
CA ASP A 18 10.31 -6.70 7.59
C ASP A 18 10.31 -5.59 6.51
N VAL A 19 11.26 -4.63 6.57
CA VAL A 19 11.33 -3.50 5.64
C VAL A 19 12.79 -3.23 5.25
N VAL A 20 13.07 -3.25 3.94
CA VAL A 20 14.35 -2.82 3.38
C VAL A 20 14.18 -1.43 2.78
N THR A 21 14.66 -0.40 3.49
CA THR A 21 14.72 0.97 2.96
C THR A 21 16.07 1.20 2.29
N THR A 22 16.07 1.53 1.01
CA THR A 22 17.25 2.10 0.33
C THR A 22 16.95 3.55 0.00
N GLY A 23 17.85 4.46 0.40
CA GLY A 23 17.71 5.88 0.19
C GLY A 23 18.83 6.40 -0.69
N THR A 24 18.49 7.16 -1.72
CA THR A 24 19.46 7.93 -2.51
C THR A 24 19.27 9.40 -2.16
N PHE A 25 20.33 10.09 -1.77
CA PHE A 25 20.27 11.52 -1.49
C PHE A 25 20.39 12.31 -2.80
N GLY A 26 19.25 12.65 -3.40
CA GLY A 26 19.16 13.44 -4.63
C GLY A 26 17.75 13.98 -4.84
N ALA A 27 17.59 14.95 -5.74
CA ALA A 27 16.28 15.45 -6.12
C ALA A 27 15.49 14.32 -6.82
N MET A 28 14.56 13.70 -6.12
CA MET A 28 13.71 12.63 -6.66
C MET A 28 12.29 13.14 -6.88
N CYS A 29 11.78 12.95 -8.09
CA CYS A 29 10.44 13.34 -8.49
C CYS A 29 9.43 12.18 -8.46
N SER A 30 9.82 11.00 -7.93
CA SER A 30 9.06 9.76 -8.12
C SER A 30 9.10 8.82 -6.91
N SER A 31 8.55 9.26 -5.77
CA SER A 31 8.35 8.39 -4.59
C SER A 31 6.94 7.82 -4.58
N GLY A 32 6.80 6.57 -4.13
CA GLY A 32 5.52 5.87 -4.00
C GLY A 32 5.70 4.47 -3.41
N ALA A 33 4.59 3.77 -3.23
CA ALA A 33 4.56 2.40 -2.74
C ALA A 33 3.61 1.53 -3.57
N VAL A 34 3.95 0.26 -3.72
CA VAL A 34 3.05 -0.78 -4.20
C VAL A 34 2.54 -1.55 -2.99
N ILE A 35 1.23 -1.71 -2.89
CA ILE A 35 0.53 -2.35 -1.78
C ILE A 35 -0.34 -3.47 -2.37
N ASN A 36 -0.13 -4.69 -1.90
CA ASN A 36 -1.06 -5.80 -2.14
C ASN A 36 -1.88 -5.97 -0.86
N ILE A 37 -3.20 -5.92 -0.98
CA ILE A 37 -4.11 -5.96 0.19
C ILE A 37 -4.71 -7.35 0.45
N GLY A 38 -4.23 -8.38 -0.24
CA GLY A 38 -4.87 -9.69 -0.26
C GLY A 38 -6.27 -9.66 -0.92
N HIS A 39 -6.88 -10.83 -1.04
CA HIS A 39 -8.25 -10.93 -1.55
C HIS A 39 -9.26 -11.01 -0.41
N THR A 40 -10.42 -10.41 -0.64
CA THR A 40 -11.63 -10.60 0.16
C THR A 40 -12.32 -11.92 -0.21
N ASP A 41 -13.21 -12.39 0.66
CA ASP A 41 -14.19 -13.44 0.34
C ASP A 41 -15.61 -12.86 0.49
N PRO A 42 -16.36 -12.65 -0.61
CA PRO A 42 -16.04 -13.01 -1.99
C PRO A 42 -14.98 -12.10 -2.64
N PRO A 43 -14.27 -12.56 -3.70
CA PRO A 43 -13.15 -11.82 -4.28
C PRO A 43 -13.59 -10.58 -5.07
N ILE A 44 -12.74 -9.55 -5.04
CA ILE A 44 -12.91 -8.28 -5.77
C ILE A 44 -11.83 -8.08 -6.82
N LYS A 45 -12.19 -7.47 -7.95
CA LYS A 45 -11.26 -6.94 -8.94
C LYS A 45 -11.39 -5.42 -8.96
N ILE A 46 -10.50 -4.74 -8.24
CA ILE A 46 -10.60 -3.30 -7.98
C ILE A 46 -10.53 -2.52 -9.28
N HIS A 47 -11.48 -1.61 -9.47
CA HIS A 47 -11.49 -0.64 -10.56
C HIS A 47 -10.94 0.71 -10.11
N ARG A 48 -11.38 1.20 -8.94
CA ARG A 48 -10.83 2.39 -8.27
C ARG A 48 -10.79 2.16 -6.77
N ALA A 49 -9.78 2.71 -6.10
CA ALA A 49 -9.65 2.61 -4.66
C ALA A 49 -9.04 3.88 -4.05
N TRP A 50 -9.23 4.01 -2.74
CA TRP A 50 -8.73 5.09 -1.92
C TRP A 50 -8.26 4.53 -0.58
N ILE A 51 -7.15 5.06 -0.08
CA ILE A 51 -6.68 4.78 1.28
C ILE A 51 -6.67 6.10 2.05
N ASN A 52 -7.44 6.23 3.13
CA ASN A 52 -7.66 7.49 3.85
C ASN A 52 -7.99 8.67 2.88
N ASP A 53 -8.91 8.42 1.95
CA ASP A 53 -9.31 9.34 0.87
C ASP A 53 -8.19 9.78 -0.10
N VAL A 54 -7.03 9.11 -0.09
CA VAL A 54 -5.98 9.30 -1.10
C VAL A 54 -6.20 8.29 -2.23
N GLU A 55 -6.47 8.78 -3.44
CA GLU A 55 -6.71 7.90 -4.59
C GLU A 55 -5.47 7.07 -4.93
N VAL A 56 -5.64 5.76 -5.00
CA VAL A 56 -4.57 4.83 -5.38
C VAL A 56 -4.83 4.28 -6.78
N ALA A 57 -3.77 4.21 -7.57
CA ALA A 57 -3.85 3.65 -8.91
C ALA A 57 -3.90 2.13 -8.81
N HIS A 58 -4.85 1.50 -9.50
CA HIS A 58 -4.82 0.07 -9.70
C HIS A 58 -3.90 -0.25 -10.90
N THR A 59 -2.69 -0.73 -10.63
CA THR A 59 -1.68 -1.01 -11.67
C THR A 59 -1.48 -2.50 -11.94
N GLY A 60 -2.08 -3.39 -11.13
CA GLY A 60 -1.92 -4.85 -11.23
C GLY A 60 -3.17 -5.59 -11.69
N ALA A 61 -3.40 -6.79 -11.13
CA ALA A 61 -4.43 -7.70 -11.64
C ALA A 61 -5.81 -7.48 -11.00
N ALA A 62 -5.90 -7.57 -9.68
CA ALA A 62 -7.16 -7.47 -8.95
C ALA A 62 -7.09 -6.66 -7.66
N VAL A 63 -6.02 -6.80 -6.88
CA VAL A 63 -5.88 -6.18 -5.55
C VAL A 63 -4.53 -5.50 -5.32
N ASP A 64 -3.74 -5.32 -6.38
CA ASP A 64 -2.49 -4.57 -6.34
C ASP A 64 -2.75 -3.09 -6.57
N LEU A 65 -2.27 -2.27 -5.65
CA LEU A 65 -2.49 -0.82 -5.61
C LEU A 65 -1.14 -0.10 -5.61
N TYR A 66 -1.07 1.02 -6.31
CA TYR A 66 0.07 1.92 -6.29
C TYR A 66 -0.36 3.27 -5.73
N ILE A 67 0.38 3.76 -4.74
CA ILE A 67 0.16 5.08 -4.15
C ILE A 67 1.38 5.97 -4.40
N GLY A 68 1.16 7.10 -5.06
CA GLY A 68 2.19 8.12 -5.26
C GLY A 68 2.34 8.97 -4.01
N ALA A 69 3.57 9.23 -3.55
CA ALA A 69 3.82 10.00 -2.33
C ALA A 69 3.28 11.44 -2.40
N THR A 70 3.17 12.00 -3.61
CA THR A 70 2.64 13.36 -3.85
C THR A 70 1.13 13.38 -4.12
N GLN A 71 0.46 12.22 -4.15
CA GLN A 71 -0.98 12.18 -4.34
C GLN A 71 -1.65 12.86 -3.15
N MET A 72 -2.63 13.73 -3.41
CA MET A 72 -3.35 14.43 -2.35
C MET A 72 -4.57 13.64 -1.92
N SER A 73 -4.96 13.81 -0.65
CA SER A 73 -6.28 13.39 -0.18
C SER A 73 -7.37 14.20 -0.88
N GLU A 74 -8.46 13.54 -1.28
CA GLU A 74 -9.65 14.18 -1.84
C GLU A 74 -10.37 15.06 -0.81
N THR A 75 -10.28 14.71 0.48
CA THR A 75 -10.98 15.41 1.57
C THR A 75 -10.10 16.39 2.33
N LYS A 76 -8.77 16.17 2.34
CA LYS A 76 -7.78 17.02 3.04
C LYS A 76 -6.59 17.40 2.13
N PRO A 77 -6.83 18.09 1.00
CA PRO A 77 -5.74 18.47 0.11
C PRO A 77 -4.71 19.35 0.83
N PHE A 78 -3.45 19.24 0.45
CA PHE A 78 -2.28 19.92 1.07
C PHE A 78 -1.94 19.53 2.52
N GLU A 79 -2.89 18.98 3.28
CA GLU A 79 -2.69 18.53 4.66
C GLU A 79 -2.37 17.04 4.75
N TYR A 80 -2.96 16.22 3.86
CA TYR A 80 -2.78 14.77 3.84
C TYR A 80 -2.63 14.24 2.41
N GLY A 81 -1.96 13.11 2.26
CA GLY A 81 -1.61 12.57 0.95
C GLY A 81 -0.87 11.24 1.01
N GLY A 82 -0.38 10.77 -0.13
CA GLY A 82 0.20 9.44 -0.26
C GLY A 82 1.44 9.22 0.60
N GLY A 83 2.28 10.24 0.77
CA GLY A 83 3.43 10.16 1.69
C GLY A 83 3.01 9.89 3.14
N HIS A 84 1.89 10.49 3.58
CA HIS A 84 1.35 10.26 4.91
C HIS A 84 0.73 8.87 5.05
N VAL A 85 0.00 8.37 4.04
CA VAL A 85 -0.52 7.00 4.04
C VAL A 85 0.60 5.97 4.14
N ILE A 86 1.67 6.16 3.35
CA ILE A 86 2.85 5.27 3.38
C ILE A 86 3.48 5.30 4.78
N GLU A 87 3.65 6.48 5.36
CA GLU A 87 4.19 6.63 6.72
C GLU A 87 3.30 5.95 7.77
N ASP A 88 1.98 6.15 7.70
CA ASP A 88 1.02 5.59 8.64
C ASP A 88 1.02 4.06 8.59
N LEU A 89 1.03 3.47 7.38
CA LEU A 89 1.15 2.01 7.20
C LEU A 89 2.47 1.48 7.77
N ILE A 90 3.61 2.12 7.49
CA ILE A 90 4.92 1.69 8.02
C ILE A 90 4.94 1.75 9.56
N LYS A 91 4.25 2.73 10.16
CA LYS A 91 4.08 2.85 11.62
C LYS A 91 3.10 1.83 12.22
N GLY A 92 2.45 1.01 11.39
CA GLY A 92 1.42 0.07 11.83
C GLY A 92 0.13 0.75 12.26
N LYS A 93 -0.14 1.96 11.79
CA LYS A 93 -1.44 2.60 12.01
C LYS A 93 -2.47 2.00 11.08
N GLU A 94 -3.69 1.96 11.58
CA GLU A 94 -4.87 1.59 10.81
C GLU A 94 -5.22 2.70 9.81
N VAL A 95 -5.52 2.31 8.58
CA VAL A 95 -5.97 3.19 7.49
C VAL A 95 -7.26 2.65 6.88
N GLU A 96 -8.15 3.53 6.45
CA GLU A 96 -9.41 3.16 5.80
C GLU A 96 -9.19 2.88 4.32
N LEU A 97 -9.56 1.69 3.85
CA LEU A 97 -9.62 1.33 2.44
C LEU A 97 -11.06 1.41 1.95
N ARG A 98 -11.25 2.13 0.85
CA ARG A 98 -12.48 2.09 0.06
C ARG A 98 -12.15 1.67 -1.36
N ALA A 99 -12.86 0.69 -1.91
CA ALA A 99 -12.69 0.25 -3.29
C ALA A 99 -14.02 0.00 -3.98
N ILE A 100 -14.04 0.23 -5.30
CA ILE A 100 -15.18 -0.06 -6.18
C ILE A 100 -14.72 -0.93 -7.35
N ALA A 101 -15.61 -1.78 -7.82
CA ALA A 101 -15.41 -2.72 -8.92
C ALA A 101 -16.71 -2.88 -9.73
N TYR A 102 -16.59 -3.26 -11.00
CA TYR A 102 -17.74 -3.48 -11.89
C TYR A 102 -18.39 -4.87 -11.73
N GLY A 103 -17.73 -5.79 -11.03
CA GLY A 103 -18.21 -7.15 -10.81
C GLY A 103 -18.06 -8.05 -12.04
N THR A 104 -17.63 -9.29 -11.82
CA THR A 104 -17.62 -10.37 -12.84
C THR A 104 -17.99 -11.70 -12.20
N ASP A 105 -18.20 -12.74 -13.01
CA ASP A 105 -18.49 -14.10 -12.50
C ASP A 105 -17.39 -14.62 -11.55
N CYS A 106 -16.11 -14.28 -11.82
CA CYS A 106 -14.98 -14.68 -10.99
C CYS A 106 -14.70 -13.71 -9.84
N TYR A 107 -15.21 -12.47 -9.91
CA TYR A 107 -14.96 -11.39 -8.93
C TYR A 107 -16.27 -10.65 -8.65
N PRO A 108 -17.20 -11.27 -7.90
CA PRO A 108 -18.56 -10.75 -7.78
C PRO A 108 -18.67 -9.54 -6.84
N LEU A 109 -17.67 -9.28 -5.99
CA LEU A 109 -17.72 -8.14 -5.07
C LEU A 109 -17.50 -6.82 -5.82
N THR A 110 -18.42 -5.87 -5.65
CA THR A 110 -18.44 -4.58 -6.37
C THR A 110 -18.04 -3.39 -5.50
N ARG A 111 -18.06 -3.54 -4.17
CA ARG A 111 -17.66 -2.50 -3.21
C ARG A 111 -16.98 -3.15 -2.02
N LEU A 112 -15.91 -2.51 -1.55
CA LEU A 112 -15.21 -2.88 -0.34
C LEU A 112 -14.98 -1.62 0.50
N GLU A 113 -15.32 -1.69 1.77
CA GLU A 113 -14.97 -0.71 2.79
C GLU A 113 -14.46 -1.48 4.01
N THR A 114 -13.21 -1.24 4.39
CA THR A 114 -12.56 -1.91 5.50
C THR A 114 -11.44 -1.03 6.03
N THR A 115 -10.86 -1.40 7.15
CA THR A 115 -9.57 -0.88 7.58
C THR A 115 -8.45 -1.88 7.27
N LEU A 116 -7.22 -1.37 7.15
CA LEU A 116 -6.00 -2.15 6.93
C LEU A 116 -4.88 -1.62 7.82
N THR A 117 -3.98 -2.51 8.17
CA THR A 117 -2.67 -2.24 8.75
C THR A 117 -1.59 -2.89 7.87
N LYS A 118 -0.31 -2.73 8.22
CA LYS A 118 0.78 -3.44 7.51
C LYS A 118 0.84 -4.94 7.81
N ASP A 119 0.11 -5.40 8.83
CA ASP A 119 0.17 -6.77 9.34
C ASP A 119 -1.02 -7.63 8.85
N ASP A 120 -1.92 -7.05 8.04
CA ASP A 120 -3.03 -7.73 7.34
C ASP A 120 -2.58 -8.26 5.97
#